data_AF-A0A8T4QUX2-F1
#
_entry.id   AF-A0A8T4QUX2-F1
#
_cell.length_a   1.000
_cell.length_b   1.000
_cell.length_c   1.000
_cell.angle_alpha   90.00
_cell.angle_beta   90.00
_cell.angle_gamma   90.00
#
_symmetry.space_group_name_H-M   'P 1'
#
loop_
_entity.id
_entity.type
_entity.pdbx_description
1 polymer ?
#
loop_
_entity_poly.entity_id
_entity_poly.type
_entity_poly.pdbx_seq_one_letter_code
_entity_poly.pdbx_strand_id
1 'polypeptide(L)'
;MFRKGQAAMEFLLTYGWAILVVLVVIGVLASFGILNVGNLLPERCTIQTGISCSDFIVTPAAGVRLGLKNGLGKGIYLVNVSAGSQSPATTCQFVPAPAQFVANGAETEVQLTCNPVISPQLSGSGKKSFDLFLMYYFEDSTATFTHTSSGDLRANIE
;
A
#
# COMPACT_ATOMS: atom_id res chain seq x y z
N MET A 1 -8.02 20.66 -53.50
CA MET A 1 -7.45 19.68 -52.55
C MET A 1 -8.29 19.69 -51.26
N PHE A 2 -9.46 19.03 -51.20
CA PHE A 2 -10.21 18.75 -49.94
C PHE A 2 -11.31 17.71 -50.25
N ARG A 3 -10.94 16.45 -50.53
CA ARG A 3 -11.94 15.37 -50.80
C ARG A 3 -11.83 14.17 -49.86
N LYS A 4 -10.88 14.17 -48.91
CA LYS A 4 -10.60 13.01 -48.04
C LYS A 4 -11.37 13.03 -46.70
N GLY A 5 -11.93 14.16 -46.28
CA GLY A 5 -12.68 14.27 -45.01
C GLY A 5 -14.19 14.08 -45.13
N GLN A 6 -14.76 14.22 -46.33
CA GLN A 6 -16.21 14.27 -46.53
C GLN A 6 -16.85 12.88 -46.40
N ALA A 7 -16.16 11.82 -46.85
CA ALA A 7 -16.61 10.45 -46.67
C ALA A 7 -16.54 10.00 -45.19
N ALA A 8 -15.50 10.41 -44.45
CA ALA A 8 -15.31 10.03 -43.05
C ALA A 8 -16.40 10.59 -42.12
N MET A 9 -16.90 11.81 -42.40
CA MET A 9 -18.02 12.41 -41.67
C MET A 9 -19.34 11.67 -41.89
N GLU A 10 -19.57 11.13 -43.08
CA GLU A 10 -20.80 10.41 -43.44
C GLU A 10 -20.85 9.01 -42.80
N PHE A 11 -19.69 8.35 -42.70
CA PHE A 11 -19.56 7.09 -41.95
C PHE A 11 -19.74 7.30 -40.43
N LEU A 12 -19.24 8.39 -39.85
CA LEU A 12 -19.45 8.68 -38.44
C LEU A 12 -20.92 8.96 -38.08
N LEU A 13 -21.67 9.61 -38.97
CA LEU A 13 -23.08 9.96 -38.74
C LEU A 13 -24.03 8.75 -38.88
N THR A 14 -23.76 7.83 -39.81
CA THR A 14 -24.62 6.64 -40.04
C THR A 14 -24.46 5.57 -38.94
N TYR A 15 -23.25 5.45 -38.38
CA TYR A 15 -22.98 4.56 -37.26
C TYR A 15 -22.97 5.27 -35.90
N GLY A 16 -23.38 6.54 -35.83
CA GLY A 16 -23.38 7.33 -34.60
C GLY A 16 -24.19 6.68 -33.48
N TRP A 17 -25.30 6.01 -33.81
CA TRP A 17 -26.09 5.24 -32.85
C TRP A 17 -25.31 4.05 -32.27
N ALA A 18 -24.50 3.37 -33.08
CA ALA A 18 -23.69 2.25 -32.65
C ALA A 18 -22.58 2.72 -31.69
N ILE A 19 -21.96 3.87 -31.97
CA ILE A 19 -20.96 4.50 -31.09
C ILE A 19 -21.59 4.90 -29.74
N LEU A 20 -22.81 5.46 -29.75
CA LEU A 20 -23.53 5.80 -28.52
C LEU A 20 -23.82 4.57 -27.66
N VAL A 21 -24.28 3.48 -28.26
CA VAL A 21 -24.52 2.22 -27.53
C VAL A 21 -23.23 1.72 -26.89
N VAL A 22 -22.11 1.73 -27.61
CA VAL A 22 -20.80 1.31 -27.08
C VAL A 22 -20.35 2.19 -25.92
N LEU A 23 -20.48 3.52 -26.01
CA LEU A 23 -20.12 4.44 -24.93
C LEU A 23 -20.98 4.24 -23.68
N VAL A 24 -22.29 3.99 -23.85
CA VAL A 24 -23.18 3.68 -22.73
C VAL A 24 -22.76 2.38 -22.04
N VAL A 25 -22.45 1.33 -22.81
CA VAL A 25 -21.98 0.06 -22.24
C VAL A 25 -20.66 0.25 -21.48
N ILE A 26 -19.69 0.99 -22.02
CA ILE A 26 -18.43 1.29 -21.33
C ILE A 26 -18.70 2.12 -20.06
N GLY A 27 -19.60 3.10 -20.12
CA GLY A 27 -19.97 3.92 -18.95
C GLY A 27 -20.62 3.10 -17.84
N VAL A 28 -21.48 2.13 -18.20
CA VAL A 28 -22.11 1.21 -17.26
C VAL A 28 -21.06 0.25 -16.66
N LEU A 29 -20.16 -0.31 -17.47
CA LEU A 29 -19.07 -1.17 -17.01
C LEU A 29 -18.09 -0.43 -16.08
N ALA A 30 -17.81 0.84 -16.37
CA ALA A 30 -17.02 1.71 -15.51
C ALA A 30 -17.74 2.00 -14.18
N SER A 31 -19.05 2.22 -14.22
CA SER A 31 -19.88 2.44 -13.01
C SER A 31 -19.99 1.19 -12.14
N PHE A 32 -19.99 -0.01 -12.74
CA PHE A 32 -19.93 -1.27 -12.00
C PHE A 32 -18.54 -1.61 -11.45
N GLY A 33 -17.54 -0.75 -11.66
CA GLY A 33 -16.22 -0.92 -11.05
C GLY A 33 -15.41 -2.11 -11.61
N ILE A 34 -15.82 -2.69 -12.74
CA ILE A 34 -15.07 -3.76 -13.43
C ILE A 34 -13.69 -3.28 -13.89
N LEU A 35 -13.54 -1.97 -14.14
CA LEU A 35 -12.26 -1.34 -14.45
C LEU A 35 -11.42 -0.99 -13.20
N ASN A 36 -11.86 -1.35 -11.99
CA ASN A 36 -11.11 -1.11 -10.77
C ASN A 36 -9.98 -2.15 -10.62
N VAL A 37 -8.96 -2.03 -11.47
CA VAL A 37 -7.76 -2.88 -11.48
C VAL A 37 -7.02 -2.84 -10.13
N GLY A 38 -7.22 -1.79 -9.33
CA GLY A 38 -6.66 -1.67 -7.98
C GLY A 38 -7.02 -2.83 -7.05
N ASN A 39 -8.22 -3.40 -7.19
CA ASN A 39 -8.66 -4.52 -6.34
C ASN A 39 -8.11 -5.89 -6.81
N LEU A 40 -7.53 -5.97 -8.00
CA LEU A 40 -6.93 -7.19 -8.56
C LEU A 40 -5.44 -7.35 -8.21
N LEU A 41 -4.80 -6.31 -7.67
CA LEU A 41 -3.40 -6.43 -7.27
C LEU A 41 -3.30 -7.36 -6.06
N PRO A 42 -2.36 -8.32 -6.07
CA PRO A 42 -2.13 -9.18 -4.93
C PRO A 42 -1.68 -8.35 -3.73
N GLU A 43 -2.06 -8.82 -2.55
CA GLU A 43 -1.55 -8.26 -1.31
C GLU A 43 -0.06 -8.53 -1.23
N ARG A 44 0.70 -7.52 -0.81
CA ARG A 44 2.15 -7.61 -0.71
C ARG A 44 2.65 -6.72 0.41
N CYS A 45 3.60 -7.22 1.17
CA CYS A 45 4.37 -6.44 2.11
C CYS A 45 5.84 -6.59 1.71
N THR A 46 6.42 -5.53 1.17
CA THR A 46 7.81 -5.53 0.68
C THR A 46 8.57 -4.44 1.39
N ILE A 47 9.58 -4.81 2.16
CA ILE A 47 10.49 -3.89 2.83
C ILE A 47 11.84 -3.98 2.13
N GLN A 48 12.56 -2.86 2.05
CA GLN A 48 13.89 -2.82 1.45
C GLN A 48 14.86 -3.81 2.11
N THR A 49 15.85 -4.23 1.32
CA THR A 49 16.82 -5.31 1.55
C THR A 49 17.22 -5.56 3.01
N GLY A 50 17.05 -6.81 3.44
CA GLY A 50 17.55 -7.32 4.72
C GLY A 50 16.49 -7.54 5.78
N ILE A 51 15.29 -6.97 5.64
CA ILE A 51 14.16 -7.22 6.53
C ILE A 51 12.99 -7.69 5.68
N SER A 52 12.53 -8.91 5.92
CA SER A 52 11.42 -9.51 5.17
C SER A 52 10.13 -9.45 5.98
N CYS A 53 9.03 -9.12 5.33
CA CYS A 53 7.71 -9.18 5.94
C CYS A 53 7.15 -10.60 5.78
N SER A 54 6.94 -11.30 6.89
CA SER A 54 6.42 -12.68 6.91
C SER A 54 4.91 -12.70 6.81
N ASP A 55 4.24 -11.81 7.54
CA ASP A 55 2.79 -11.73 7.62
C ASP A 55 2.33 -10.29 7.87
N PHE A 56 1.10 -9.96 7.51
CA PHE A 56 0.51 -8.65 7.78
C PHE A 56 -1.01 -8.73 7.82
N ILE A 57 -1.62 -7.92 8.68
CA ILE A 57 -3.07 -7.77 8.77
C ILE A 57 -3.43 -6.31 9.05
N VAL A 58 -4.47 -5.82 8.39
CA VAL A 58 -4.98 -4.45 8.56
C VAL A 58 -6.40 -4.53 9.06
N THR A 59 -6.61 -4.13 10.33
CA THR A 59 -7.92 -4.15 10.98
C THR A 59 -8.36 -2.73 11.34
N PRO A 60 -9.60 -2.32 11.02
CA PRO A 60 -10.11 -0.97 11.28
C PRO A 60 -9.97 -0.48 12.72
N ALA A 61 -10.14 -1.40 13.68
CA ALA A 61 -10.13 -1.09 15.11
C ALA A 61 -8.76 -1.25 15.79
N ALA A 62 -7.91 -2.15 15.28
CA ALA A 62 -6.65 -2.53 15.93
C ALA A 62 -5.40 -1.97 15.23
N GLY A 63 -5.57 -1.34 14.06
CA GLY A 63 -4.48 -0.79 13.26
C GLY A 63 -3.86 -1.81 12.31
N VAL A 64 -2.58 -1.63 12.00
CA VAL A 64 -1.81 -2.51 11.11
C VAL A 64 -0.90 -3.38 11.95
N ARG A 65 -0.98 -4.71 11.84
CA ARG A 65 -0.02 -5.63 12.47
C ARG A 65 0.89 -6.21 11.40
N LEU A 66 2.18 -6.25 11.67
CA LEU A 66 3.22 -6.72 10.74
C LEU A 66 4.10 -7.77 11.43
N GLY A 67 4.27 -8.91 10.79
CA GLY A 67 5.32 -9.88 11.08
C GLY A 67 6.58 -9.49 10.31
N LEU A 68 7.62 -9.10 11.04
CA LEU A 68 8.91 -8.69 10.49
C LEU A 68 9.98 -9.71 10.85
N LYS A 69 10.68 -10.21 9.85
CA LYS A 69 11.82 -11.12 10.02
C LYS A 69 13.12 -10.43 9.65
N ASN A 70 14.08 -10.49 10.56
CA ASN A 70 15.41 -9.94 10.36
C ASN A 70 16.27 -10.92 9.54
N GLY A 71 16.81 -10.47 8.42
CA GLY A 71 17.73 -11.20 7.54
C GLY A 71 19.03 -10.44 7.24
N LEU A 72 19.37 -9.42 8.04
CA LEU A 72 20.56 -8.57 7.83
C LEU A 72 21.88 -9.22 8.27
N GLY A 73 21.85 -10.44 8.81
CA GLY A 73 23.05 -11.15 9.26
C GLY A 73 23.52 -10.78 10.68
N LYS A 74 22.90 -9.77 11.31
CA LYS A 74 23.19 -9.29 12.67
C LYS A 74 21.90 -8.96 13.43
N GLY A 75 21.96 -8.94 14.76
CA GLY A 75 20.85 -8.45 15.58
C GLY A 75 20.58 -6.97 15.31
N ILE A 76 19.30 -6.58 15.32
CA ILE A 76 18.88 -5.19 15.16
C ILE A 76 17.97 -4.75 16.31
N TYR A 77 18.00 -3.47 16.61
CA TYR A 77 17.06 -2.82 17.52
C TYR A 77 16.12 -1.91 16.71
N LEU A 78 14.82 -2.18 16.78
CA LEU A 78 13.80 -1.35 16.14
C LEU A 78 13.51 -0.12 17.01
N VAL A 79 13.58 1.06 16.39
CA VAL A 79 13.34 2.36 17.04
C VAL A 79 11.98 2.91 16.66
N ASN A 80 11.63 2.81 15.39
CA ASN A 80 10.36 3.30 14.88
C ASN A 80 9.96 2.44 13.67
N VAL A 81 8.72 1.97 13.66
CA VAL A 81 8.08 1.48 12.44
C VAL A 81 6.92 2.39 12.15
N SER A 82 6.79 2.86 10.92
CA SER A 82 5.65 3.67 10.51
C SER A 82 5.10 3.23 9.16
N ALA A 83 3.79 3.37 9.01
CA ALA A 83 3.07 3.19 7.76
C ALA A 83 2.34 4.50 7.46
N GLY A 84 2.70 5.14 6.35
CA GLY A 84 2.12 6.39 5.89
C GLY A 84 1.29 6.18 4.63
N SER A 85 0.34 7.06 4.38
CA SER A 85 -0.31 7.17 3.08
C SER A 85 -0.51 8.65 2.74
N GLN A 86 -0.40 9.01 1.47
CA GLN A 86 -0.47 10.41 1.05
C GLN A 86 -1.89 10.94 0.83
N SER A 87 -2.91 10.07 0.74
CA SER A 87 -4.29 10.51 0.53
C SER A 87 -5.35 9.48 0.93
N PRO A 88 -6.20 9.78 1.93
CA PRO A 88 -6.04 10.79 2.99
C PRO A 88 -4.82 10.53 3.87
N ALA A 89 -4.17 11.60 4.37
CA ALA A 89 -2.97 11.52 5.20
C ALA A 89 -3.23 10.69 6.47
N THR A 90 -2.72 9.47 6.49
CA THR A 90 -2.79 8.56 7.64
C THR A 90 -1.39 8.14 8.00
N THR A 91 -1.03 8.29 9.27
CA THR A 91 0.24 7.82 9.80
C THR A 91 -0.02 6.84 10.93
N CYS A 92 0.39 5.60 10.74
CA CYS A 92 0.43 4.57 11.76
C CYS A 92 1.86 4.39 12.22
N GLN A 93 2.08 4.30 13.53
CA GLN A 93 3.42 4.19 14.09
C GLN A 93 3.46 3.18 15.23
N PHE A 94 4.63 2.56 15.37
CA PHE A 94 5.06 1.74 16.48
C PHE A 94 6.40 2.28 16.94
N VAL A 95 6.44 2.75 18.19
CA VAL A 95 7.63 3.34 18.81
C VAL A 95 7.87 2.60 20.12
N PRO A 96 8.63 1.51 20.12
CA PRO A 96 8.89 0.75 21.33
C PRO A 96 9.82 1.56 22.25
N ALA A 97 9.50 1.59 23.54
CA ALA A 97 10.33 2.19 24.57
C ALA A 97 10.49 1.18 25.71
N PRO A 98 11.64 0.48 25.84
CA PRO A 98 12.89 0.61 25.07
C PRO A 98 12.83 0.01 23.65
N ALA A 99 13.84 0.30 22.81
CA ALA A 99 13.96 -0.24 21.46
C ALA A 99 13.88 -1.78 21.45
N GLN A 100 13.14 -2.33 20.49
CA GLN A 100 12.86 -3.77 20.45
C GLN A 100 13.98 -4.52 19.74
N PHE A 101 14.62 -5.45 20.45
CA PHE A 101 15.67 -6.30 19.89
C PHE A 101 15.09 -7.43 19.04
N VAL A 102 15.68 -7.65 17.87
CA VAL A 102 15.36 -8.75 16.96
C VAL A 102 16.66 -9.40 16.51
N ALA A 103 16.89 -10.63 16.96
CA ALA A 103 18.05 -11.41 16.58
C ALA A 103 18.05 -11.72 15.07
N ASN A 104 19.22 -12.03 14.51
CA ASN A 104 19.33 -12.44 13.11
C ASN A 104 18.52 -13.72 12.85
N GLY A 105 17.69 -13.74 11.81
CA GLY A 105 16.80 -14.83 11.47
C GLY A 105 15.53 -14.93 12.31
N ALA A 106 15.41 -14.15 13.38
CA ALA A 106 14.22 -14.12 14.22
C ALA A 106 13.10 -13.31 13.57
N GLU A 107 11.88 -13.71 13.87
CA GLU A 107 10.66 -13.03 13.47
C GLU A 107 10.05 -12.33 14.68
N THR A 108 9.53 -11.14 14.46
CA THR A 108 8.86 -10.36 15.48
C THR A 108 7.57 -9.78 14.95
N GLU A 109 6.57 -9.72 15.81
CA GLU A 109 5.32 -9.05 15.51
C GLU A 109 5.37 -7.60 15.99
N VAL A 110 4.83 -6.69 15.20
CA VAL A 110 4.76 -5.26 15.47
C VAL A 110 3.35 -4.76 15.20
N GLN A 111 2.72 -4.10 16.19
CA GLN A 111 1.41 -3.48 16.04
C GLN A 111 1.54 -1.97 15.91
N LEU A 112 1.21 -1.45 14.73
CA LEU A 112 1.19 -0.03 14.42
C LEU A 112 -0.12 0.59 14.89
N THR A 113 -0.03 1.59 15.76
CA THR A 113 -1.17 2.41 16.17
C THR A 113 -1.33 3.59 15.21
N CYS A 114 -2.50 3.71 14.59
CA CYS A 114 -2.82 4.80 13.66
C CYS A 114 -3.34 6.03 14.40
N ASN A 115 -2.86 7.21 14.03
CA ASN A 115 -3.40 8.48 14.53
C ASN A 115 -3.82 9.37 13.34
N PRO A 116 -5.09 9.78 13.24
CA PRO A 116 -6.23 9.40 14.10
C PRO A 116 -6.60 7.91 13.99
N VAL A 117 -7.06 7.33 15.11
CA VAL A 117 -7.43 5.90 15.28
C VAL A 117 -8.52 5.44 14.31
N ILE A 118 -9.31 6.39 13.82
CA ILE A 118 -10.32 6.19 12.78
C ILE A 118 -9.87 6.98 11.57
N SER A 119 -8.87 6.49 10.85
CA SER A 119 -8.58 7.08 9.55
C SER A 119 -9.68 6.63 8.57
N PRO A 120 -10.24 7.52 7.74
CA PRO A 120 -11.16 7.14 6.66
C PRO A 120 -10.53 6.19 5.63
N GLN A 121 -9.24 5.85 5.78
CA GLN A 121 -8.58 4.81 5.02
C GLN A 121 -8.71 3.43 5.62
N LEU A 122 -8.71 3.27 6.95
CA LEU A 122 -9.00 2.00 7.62
C LEU A 122 -10.50 1.74 7.74
N SER A 123 -11.33 2.78 7.60
CA SER A 123 -12.78 2.65 7.49
C SER A 123 -13.22 2.53 6.03
N GLY A 124 -13.25 1.30 5.52
CA GLY A 124 -13.80 0.98 4.21
C GLY A 124 -13.32 -0.40 3.74
N SER A 125 -14.18 -1.15 3.06
CA SER A 125 -13.78 -2.41 2.42
C SER A 125 -13.01 -2.13 1.14
N GLY A 126 -11.85 -2.77 0.97
CA GLY A 126 -11.05 -2.69 -0.26
C GLY A 126 -9.55 -2.58 -0.02
N LYS A 127 -8.78 -2.87 -1.07
CA LYS A 127 -7.32 -2.83 -1.02
C LYS A 127 -6.78 -1.41 -0.89
N LYS A 128 -5.89 -1.19 0.08
CA LYS A 128 -5.16 0.06 0.30
C LYS A 128 -3.66 -0.16 0.19
N SER A 129 -2.95 0.90 -0.19
CA SER A 129 -1.49 0.95 -0.23
C SER A 129 -0.98 1.91 0.83
N PHE A 130 0.02 1.50 1.58
CA PHE A 130 0.74 2.27 2.58
C PHE A 130 2.24 2.22 2.28
N ASP A 131 2.93 3.33 2.50
CA ASP A 131 4.38 3.42 2.43
C ASP A 131 4.93 3.10 3.83
N LEU A 132 5.80 2.10 3.93
CA LEU A 132 6.43 1.69 5.18
C LEU A 132 7.77 2.41 5.37
N PHE A 133 8.04 2.88 6.58
CA PHE A 133 9.34 3.38 7.01
C PHE A 133 9.75 2.70 8.31
N LEU A 134 10.91 2.06 8.28
CA LEU A 134 11.47 1.31 9.40
C LEU A 134 12.81 1.91 9.81
N MET A 135 12.89 2.39 11.04
CA MET A 135 14.12 2.90 11.65
C MET A 135 14.68 1.88 12.64
N TYR A 136 15.92 1.48 12.44
CA TYR A 136 16.63 0.52 13.30
C TYR A 136 18.11 0.88 13.46
N TYR A 137 18.78 0.28 14.43
CA TYR A 137 20.23 0.27 14.55
C TYR A 137 20.74 -1.15 14.82
N PHE A 138 21.99 -1.45 14.47
CA PHE A 138 22.58 -2.77 14.69
C PHE A 138 22.94 -3.00 16.17
N GLU A 139 23.06 -4.26 16.58
CA GLU A 139 23.45 -4.63 17.95
C GLU A 139 24.84 -4.09 18.37
N ASP A 140 25.75 -3.95 17.40
CA ASP A 140 27.08 -3.37 17.61
C ASP A 140 27.08 -1.82 17.65
N SER A 141 25.94 -1.21 17.33
CA SER A 141 25.76 0.24 17.20
C SER A 141 24.92 0.80 18.34
N THR A 142 25.02 2.11 18.58
CA THR A 142 24.16 2.84 19.52
C THR A 142 22.96 3.46 18.80
N ALA A 143 21.94 3.86 19.56
CA ALA A 143 20.74 4.54 19.05
C ALA A 143 21.00 5.87 18.30
N THR A 144 22.24 6.35 18.27
CA THR A 144 22.66 7.51 17.49
C THR A 144 22.88 7.16 16.01
N PHE A 145 23.22 5.91 15.69
CA PHE A 145 23.47 5.42 14.33
C PHE A 145 22.24 4.69 13.79
N THR A 146 21.16 5.44 13.55
CA THR A 146 19.92 4.88 12.99
C THR A 146 19.99 4.78 11.47
N HIS A 147 19.49 3.65 10.96
CA HIS A 147 19.28 3.37 9.56
C HIS A 147 17.79 3.34 9.27
N THR A 148 17.37 3.97 8.17
CA THR A 148 15.98 3.96 7.72
C THR A 148 15.85 3.10 6.47
N SER A 149 14.92 2.15 6.50
CA SER A 149 14.53 1.34 5.34
C SER A 149 13.09 1.69 4.94
N SER A 150 12.86 1.88 3.66
CA SER A 150 11.51 2.10 3.12
C SER A 150 10.91 0.81 2.57
N GLY A 151 9.59 0.78 2.42
CA GLY A 151 8.86 -0.34 1.85
C GLY A 151 7.46 0.05 1.40
N ASP A 152 6.77 -0.91 0.80
CA ASP A 152 5.37 -0.80 0.41
C ASP A 152 4.58 -1.91 1.11
N LEU A 153 3.40 -1.54 1.63
CA LEU A 153 2.37 -2.47 2.08
C LEU A 153 1.12 -2.28 1.23
N ARG A 154 0.62 -3.36 0.64
CA ARG A 154 -0.67 -3.40 -0.02
C ARG A 154 -1.47 -4.54 0.58
N ALA A 155 -2.57 -4.19 1.24
CA ALA A 155 -3.40 -5.15 1.94
C ALA A 155 -4.88 -4.80 1.74
N ASN A 156 -5.75 -5.80 1.77
CA ASN A 156 -7.16 -5.57 1.97
C ASN A 156 -7.43 -5.22 3.44
N ILE A 157 -8.46 -4.42 3.65
CA ILE A 157 -8.96 -4.12 4.99
C ILE A 157 -10.02 -5.16 5.30
N GLU A 158 -9.82 -5.88 6.41
CA GLU A 158 -10.75 -6.88 6.94
C GLU A 158 -11.80 -6.28 7.88
#